data_AF-S4NJB2-F1
#
_entry.id   AF-S4NJB2-F1
#
_cell.length_a   1.000
_cell.length_b   1.000
_cell.length_c   1.000
_cell.angle_alpha   90.00
_cell.angle_beta   90.00
_cell.angle_gamma   90.00
#
_symmetry.space_group_name_H-M   'P 1'
#
loop_
_entity.id
_entity.type
_entity.pdbx_description
1 polymer ?
#
loop_
_entity_poly.entity_id
_entity_poly.type
_entity_poly.pdbx_seq_one_letter_code
_entity_poly.pdbx_strand_id
1 'polypeptide(L)' 'PEQAATETFKSLIEHLVKYKKVSYIIVDEAHCVSEWGHDFRPDYLKLGNLREKYRSIPWVALTATASAEVAKD' A
#
# COMPACT_ATOMS: atom_id res chain seq x y z
N PRO A 1 -5.65 5.39 3.11
CA PRO A 1 -4.21 5.49 2.72
C PRO A 1 -3.51 6.73 3.31
N GLU A 2 -4.27 7.80 3.52
CA GLU A 2 -3.88 9.12 4.04
C GLU A 2 -3.08 9.04 5.33
N GLN A 3 -3.49 8.19 6.28
CA GLN A 3 -2.77 7.95 7.54
C GLN A 3 -1.34 7.46 7.30
N ALA A 4 -1.11 6.63 6.28
CA ALA A 4 0.22 6.12 5.95
C ALA A 4 1.20 7.22 5.50
N ALA A 5 0.67 8.38 5.08
CA ALA A 5 1.47 9.54 4.71
C ALA A 5 1.84 10.44 5.91
N THR A 6 1.25 10.22 7.08
CA THR A 6 1.51 11.02 8.29
C THR A 6 2.85 10.69 8.93
N GLU A 7 3.47 11.68 9.60
CA GLU A 7 4.74 11.48 10.31
C GLU A 7 4.61 10.51 11.50
N THR A 8 3.47 10.53 12.18
CA THR A 8 3.17 9.60 13.27
C THR A 8 3.21 8.16 12.79
N PHE A 9 2.54 7.85 11.67
CA PHE A 9 2.56 6.52 11.09
C PHE A 9 3.97 6.12 10.65
N LYS A 10 4.69 7.02 9.95
CA LYS A 10 6.05 6.77 9.48
C LYS A 10 6.99 6.39 10.62
N SER A 11 6.97 7.14 11.72
CA SER A 11 7.78 6.86 12.91
C SER A 11 7.43 5.50 13.54
N LEU A 12 6.14 5.20 13.67
CA LEU A 12 5.67 3.92 14.22
C LEU A 12 6.14 2.74 13.37
N ILE A 13 5.91 2.78 12.05
CA ILE A 13 6.26 1.65 11.18
C ILE A 13 7.78 1.47 11.09
N GLU A 14 8.58 2.54 11.08
CA GLU A 14 10.04 2.44 11.14
C GLU A 14 10.51 1.71 12.39
N HIS A 15 9.92 2.03 13.55
CA HIS A 15 10.23 1.35 14.80
C HIS A 15 9.87 -0.14 14.73
N LEU A 16 8.66 -0.48 14.28
CA LEU A 16 8.21 -1.86 14.17
C LEU A 16 9.07 -2.67 13.18
N VAL A 17 9.44 -2.09 12.04
CA VAL A 17 10.32 -2.71 11.04
C VAL A 17 11.71 -2.94 11.63
N LYS A 18 12.30 -1.94 12.30
CA LYS A 18 13.63 -2.04 12.94
C LYS A 18 13.72 -3.23 13.89
N TYR A 19 12.65 -3.50 14.65
CA TYR A 19 12.58 -4.61 15.60
C TYR A 19 11.94 -5.88 15.02
N LYS A 20 11.79 -5.97 13.70
CA LYS A 20 11.22 -7.14 12.98
C LYS A 20 9.84 -7.56 13.52
N LYS A 21 8.99 -6.57 13.81
CA LYS A 21 7.63 -6.77 14.36
C LYS A 21 6.54 -6.72 13.29
N VAL A 22 6.89 -6.52 12.03
CA VAL A 22 5.95 -6.52 10.90
C VAL A 22 6.21 -7.73 10.03
N SER A 23 5.21 -8.60 9.89
CA SER A 23 5.30 -9.81 9.05
C SER A 23 4.77 -9.59 7.64
N TYR A 24 3.72 -8.79 7.49
CA TYR A 24 3.04 -8.53 6.22
C TYR A 24 2.52 -7.09 6.18
N ILE A 25 2.42 -6.52 4.99
CA ILE A 25 1.65 -5.31 4.71
C ILE A 25 0.50 -5.68 3.78
N ILE A 26 -0.72 -5.35 4.18
CA ILE A 26 -1.94 -5.67 3.44
C ILE A 26 -2.52 -4.37 2.89
N VAL A 27 -2.82 -4.34 1.59
CA VAL A 27 -3.51 -3.24 0.92
C VAL A 27 -4.86 -3.77 0.45
N ASP A 28 -5.92 -3.29 1.10
CA ASP A 28 -7.28 -3.60 0.71
C ASP A 28 -7.81 -2.56 -0.28
N GLU A 29 -8.77 -2.97 -1.11
CA GLU A 29 -9.28 -2.20 -2.25
C GLU A 29 -8.16 -1.72 -3.19
N ALA A 30 -7.24 -2.63 -3.51
CA ALA A 30 -6.05 -2.30 -4.28
C ALA A 30 -6.34 -1.73 -5.69
N HIS A 31 -7.54 -1.99 -6.23
CA HIS A 31 -7.97 -1.43 -7.51
C HIS A 31 -8.02 0.12 -7.51
N CYS A 32 -8.11 0.77 -6.34
CA CYS A 32 -8.11 2.22 -6.21
C CYS A 32 -6.80 2.89 -6.66
N VAL A 33 -5.71 2.14 -6.86
CA VAL A 33 -4.43 2.70 -7.32
C VAL A 33 -4.41 3.01 -8.83
N SER A 34 -5.23 2.31 -9.62
CA SER A 34 -5.23 2.42 -11.08
C SER A 34 -6.15 3.54 -11.54
N GLU A 35 -5.65 4.42 -12.40
CA GLU A 35 -6.43 5.48 -13.05
C GLU A 35 -7.50 4.94 -14.00
N TRP A 36 -7.34 3.69 -14.44
CA TRP A 36 -8.32 2.95 -15.25
C TRP A 36 -9.42 2.29 -14.41
N GLY A 37 -9.26 2.29 -13.08
CA GLY A 37 -10.27 1.84 -12.14
C GLY A 37 -11.41 2.85 -12.01
N HIS A 38 -12.62 2.36 -11.75
CA HIS A 38 -13.79 3.21 -11.53
C HIS A 38 -13.72 4.02 -10.23
N ASP A 39 -12.91 3.57 -9.27
CA ASP A 39 -12.74 4.17 -7.93
C ASP A 39 -11.29 4.62 -7.68
N PHE A 40 -10.66 5.27 -8.67
CA PHE A 40 -9.31 5.79 -8.52
C PHE A 40 -9.19 6.78 -7.34
N ARG A 41 -8.18 6.56 -6.48
CA ARG A 41 -7.85 7.41 -5.34
C ARG A 41 -6.36 7.78 -5.37
N PRO A 42 -6.00 9.03 -5.70
CA PRO A 42 -4.60 9.48 -5.78
C PRO A 42 -3.78 9.20 -4.53
N ASP A 43 -4.39 9.17 -3.35
CA ASP A 43 -3.70 8.88 -2.09
C ASP A 43 -3.14 7.45 -2.01
N TYR A 44 -3.67 6.49 -2.79
CA TYR A 44 -3.09 5.15 -2.92
C TYR A 44 -1.70 5.17 -3.58
N LEU A 45 -1.41 6.13 -4.47
CA LEU A 45 -0.09 6.27 -5.11
C LEU A 45 1.02 6.49 -4.08
N LYS A 46 0.70 7.13 -2.95
CA LYS A 46 1.64 7.36 -1.85
C LYS A 46 2.14 6.06 -1.21
N LEU A 47 1.39 4.96 -1.35
CA LEU A 47 1.80 3.64 -0.86
C LEU A 47 3.00 3.08 -1.64
N GLY A 48 3.24 3.51 -2.88
CA GLY A 48 4.39 3.11 -3.68
C GLY A 48 5.72 3.39 -2.97
N ASN A 49 5.86 4.61 -2.41
CA ASN A 49 7.04 5.00 -1.62
C ASN A 49 7.26 4.12 -0.39
N LEU A 50 6.17 3.72 0.29
CA LEU A 50 6.24 2.80 1.42
C LEU A 50 6.69 1.39 0.98
N ARG A 51 6.18 0.90 -0.15
CA ARG A 51 6.56 -0.40 -0.72
C ARG A 51 8.02 -0.46 -1.13
N GLU A 52 8.54 0.60 -1.73
CA GLU A 52 9.97 0.69 -2.05
C GLU A 52 10.83 0.69 -0.80
N LYS A 53 10.47 1.49 0.22
CA LYS A 53 11.19 1.57 1.49
C LYS A 53 11.19 0.25 2.26
N TYR A 54 10.07 -0.47 2.24
CA TYR A 54 9.86 -1.70 3.01
C TYR A 54 9.73 -2.94 2.11
N ARG A 55 10.53 -3.01 1.05
CA ARG A 55 10.50 -4.09 0.05
C ARG A 55 10.82 -5.48 0.60
N SER A 56 11.50 -5.55 1.74
CA SER A 56 11.83 -6.81 2.42
C SER A 56 10.65 -7.44 3.16
N ILE A 57 9.58 -6.68 3.39
CA ILE A 57 8.34 -7.18 3.98
C ILE A 57 7.43 -7.64 2.83
N PRO A 58 6.79 -8.81 2.91
CA PRO A 58 5.79 -9.23 1.94
C PRO A 58 4.58 -8.28 1.89
N TRP A 59 4.18 -7.88 0.69
CA TRP A 59 2.97 -7.09 0.43
C TRP A 59 1.90 -7.95 -0.21
N VAL A 60 0.67 -7.84 0.30
CA VAL A 60 -0.51 -8.52 -0.26
C VAL A 60 -1.52 -7.45 -0.67
N ALA A 61 -1.85 -7.42 -1.95
CA ALA A 61 -2.88 -6.56 -2.51
C ALA A 61 -4.17 -7.38 -2.68
N LEU A 62 -5.27 -6.88 -2.12
CA LEU A 62 -6.58 -7.52 -2.12
C LEU A 62 -7.58 -6.59 -2.79
N THR A 63 -8.46 -7.15 -3.61
CA THR A 63 -9.55 -6.43 -4.27
C THR A 63 -10.56 -7.43 -4.83
N ALA A 64 -11.83 -7.04 -4.90
CA ALA A 64 -12.88 -7.83 -5.54
C ALA A 64 -13.15 -7.42 -7.00
N THR A 65 -12.80 -6.19 -7.39
CA THR A 65 -13.34 -5.52 -8.60
C THR A 65 -12.28 -5.13 -9.64
N ALA A 66 -11.07 -5.70 -9.59
CA ALA A 66 -10.04 -5.41 -10.60
C ALA A 66 -10.28 -6.17 -11.91
N SER A 67 -10.35 -5.43 -13.03
CA SER A 67 -10.19 -6.01 -14.37
C SER A 67 -8.76 -6.51 -14.57
N ALA A 68 -8.51 -7.29 -15.63
CA ALA A 68 -7.15 -7.77 -15.94
C ALA A 68 -6.15 -6.63 -16.20
N GLU A 69 -6.62 -5.50 -16.73
CA GLU A 69 -5.81 -4.30 -16.96
C GLU A 69 -5.47 -3.61 -15.63
N VAL A 70 -6.48 -3.39 -14.78
CA VAL A 70 -6.31 -2.80 -13.43
C VAL A 70 -5.43 -3.67 -12.54
N ALA A 71 -5.46 -5.00 -12.70
CA ALA A 71 -4.61 -5.90 -11.93
C ALA A 71 -3.14 -5.92 -12.41
N LYS A 72 -2.88 -5.52 -13.66
CA LYS A 72 -1.54 -5.48 -14.25
C LYS A 72 -0.82 -4.16 -13.98
N ASP A 73 -1.58 -3.08 -13.91
CA ASP A 73 -1.14 -1.72 -13.56
C ASP A 73 -0.57 -1.67 -12.13
#